data_AF-A0A4R5DH94-F1
#
_entry.id   AF-A0A4R5DH94-F1
#
_cell.length_a   1.000
_cell.length_b   1.000
_cell.length_c   1.000
_cell.angle_alpha   90.00
_cell.angle_beta   90.00
_cell.angle_gamma   90.00
#
_symmetry.space_group_name_H-M   'P 1'
#
loop_
_entity.id
_entity.type
_entity.pdbx_description
1 polymer ?
#
loop_
_entity_poly.entity_id
_entity_poly.type
_entity_poly.pdbx_seq_one_letter_code
_entity_poly.pdbx_strand_id
1 'polypeptide(L)'
;MTKVASLAKLILITRIFCACNSQSPTTEHLLGKWQNTKDGGNIVLLKNNIFTASNLNSEMFHDGKLIKLKTTDGEGTWELSNEGSGWKVELRFKKLKGLEKGYHLPVNISERFGDYGLFVWKGDPDSGNRYSFEKRSD
;
A
#
# COMPACT_ATOMS: atom_id res chain seq x y z
N MET A 1 -31.36 -47.68 43.23
CA MET A 1 -30.33 -47.83 42.17
C MET A 1 -30.39 -46.61 41.27
N THR A 2 -29.41 -45.74 41.43
CA THR A 2 -29.28 -44.43 40.77
C THR A 2 -28.69 -44.61 39.38
N LYS A 3 -29.32 -44.06 38.34
CA LYS A 3 -28.63 -43.76 37.08
C LYS A 3 -29.12 -42.42 36.54
N VAL A 4 -28.40 -41.37 36.93
CA VAL A 4 -28.39 -40.06 36.27
C VAL A 4 -27.15 -40.07 35.37
N ALA A 5 -27.37 -40.15 34.06
CA ALA A 5 -26.40 -39.88 33.00
C ALA A 5 -27.25 -39.72 31.73
N SER A 6 -27.27 -38.62 31.00
CA SER A 6 -26.12 -37.90 30.45
C SER A 6 -26.56 -36.47 30.10
N LEU A 7 -26.17 -35.51 30.94
CA LEU A 7 -26.05 -34.10 30.55
C LEU A 7 -24.64 -33.95 29.95
N ALA A 8 -24.53 -33.80 28.62
CA ALA A 8 -23.43 -33.14 27.90
C ALA A 8 -23.38 -33.62 26.45
N LYS A 9 -24.37 -33.24 25.64
CA LYS A 9 -24.18 -33.22 24.18
C LYS A 9 -24.78 -31.94 23.63
N LEU A 10 -23.96 -31.24 22.85
CA LEU A 10 -24.26 -30.09 22.00
C LEU A 10 -24.16 -28.67 22.62
N ILE A 11 -23.01 -28.37 23.24
CA ILE A 11 -22.45 -27.01 23.19
C ILE A 11 -21.35 -27.03 22.12
N LEU A 12 -21.67 -26.80 20.83
CA LEU A 12 -20.65 -26.38 19.85
C LEU A 12 -21.20 -25.91 18.49
N ILE A 13 -22.18 -25.00 18.44
CA ILE A 13 -22.43 -24.24 17.19
C ILE A 13 -22.74 -22.80 17.56
N THR A 14 -21.71 -22.00 17.82
CA THR A 14 -21.78 -20.53 17.83
C THR A 14 -20.35 -20.04 17.86
N ARG A 15 -19.76 -19.75 16.69
CA ARG A 15 -18.74 -18.71 16.39
C ARG A 15 -18.22 -18.91 14.97
N ILE A 16 -19.10 -18.79 13.98
CA ILE A 16 -18.68 -18.29 12.67
C ILE A 16 -19.02 -16.80 12.68
N PHE A 17 -18.32 -16.05 13.53
CA PHE A 17 -18.23 -14.61 13.33
C PHE A 17 -17.16 -14.43 12.26
N CYS A 18 -17.59 -13.92 11.11
CA CYS A 18 -16.73 -13.36 10.09
C CYS A 18 -15.83 -12.29 10.71
N ALA A 19 -14.69 -12.70 11.27
CA ALA A 19 -13.58 -11.81 11.48
C ALA A 19 -12.96 -11.57 10.10
N CYS A 20 -13.50 -10.59 9.36
CA CYS A 20 -12.67 -9.81 8.45
C CYS A 20 -11.62 -9.12 9.33
N ASN A 21 -10.58 -9.88 9.71
CA ASN A 21 -9.39 -9.32 10.35
C ASN A 21 -8.63 -8.59 9.24
N SER A 22 -9.10 -7.40 8.87
CA SER A 22 -8.25 -6.46 8.15
C SER A 22 -7.18 -6.01 9.14
N GLN A 23 -5.95 -6.50 8.96
CA GLN A 23 -4.86 -6.14 9.83
C GLN A 23 -4.39 -4.74 9.44
N SER A 24 -4.36 -3.82 10.41
CA SER A 24 -3.78 -2.50 10.17
C SER A 24 -2.31 -2.65 9.74
N PRO A 25 -1.89 -2.04 8.61
CA PRO A 25 -0.50 -2.09 8.17
C PRO A 25 0.40 -1.47 9.24
N THR A 26 1.59 -2.04 9.40
CA THR A 26 2.65 -1.45 10.20
C THR A 26 3.77 -1.00 9.27
N THR A 27 4.66 -0.15 9.77
CA THR A 27 5.87 0.26 9.04
C THR A 27 6.65 -0.96 8.54
N GLU A 28 6.79 -2.00 9.36
CA GLU A 28 7.53 -3.23 9.04
C GLU A 28 6.92 -3.97 7.84
N HIS A 29 5.60 -4.01 7.74
CA HIS A 29 4.91 -4.61 6.60
C HIS A 29 5.18 -3.87 5.29
N LEU A 30 5.50 -2.57 5.36
CA LEU A 30 5.70 -1.71 4.19
C LEU A 30 7.16 -1.65 3.75
N LEU A 31 8.11 -1.96 4.62
CA LEU A 31 9.54 -1.98 4.27
C LEU A 31 9.85 -2.94 3.12
N GLY A 32 10.78 -2.53 2.27
CA GLY A 32 11.27 -3.32 1.15
C GLY A 32 10.93 -2.69 -0.20
N LYS A 33 11.01 -3.51 -1.24
CA LYS A 33 10.88 -3.10 -2.62
C LYS A 33 9.48 -3.35 -3.15
N TRP A 34 8.95 -2.36 -3.86
CA TRP A 34 7.63 -2.35 -4.46
C TRP A 34 7.77 -2.06 -5.94
N GLN A 35 7.26 -2.94 -6.79
CA GLN A 35 7.45 -2.83 -8.23
C GLN A 35 6.12 -2.93 -8.98
N ASN A 36 5.93 -2.05 -9.95
CA ASN A 36 4.88 -2.20 -10.95
C ASN A 36 5.30 -3.28 -11.96
N THR A 37 4.45 -4.29 -12.12
CA THR A 37 4.74 -5.46 -12.96
C THR A 37 4.68 -5.18 -14.47
N LYS A 38 4.04 -4.08 -14.89
CA LYS A 38 3.81 -3.76 -16.30
C LYS A 38 4.95 -2.94 -16.91
N ASP A 39 5.49 -1.97 -16.18
CA ASP A 39 6.50 -1.04 -16.70
C ASP A 39 7.81 -1.03 -15.88
N GLY A 40 7.85 -1.77 -14.78
CA GLY A 40 9.04 -1.90 -13.94
C GLY A 40 9.30 -0.71 -13.01
N GLY A 41 8.38 0.26 -12.91
CA GLY A 41 8.48 1.35 -11.94
C GLY A 41 8.61 0.83 -10.51
N ASN A 42 9.48 1.43 -9.72
CA ASN A 42 9.94 0.85 -8.46
C ASN A 42 10.02 1.87 -7.33
N ILE A 43 9.65 1.46 -6.12
CA ILE A 43 9.77 2.22 -4.86
C ILE A 43 10.44 1.31 -3.82
N VAL A 44 11.44 1.81 -3.10
CA VAL A 44 12.09 1.09 -1.99
C VAL A 44 11.89 1.88 -0.70
N LEU A 45 11.20 1.29 0.27
CA LEU A 45 10.93 1.88 1.59
C LEU A 45 11.90 1.34 2.64
N LEU A 46 12.65 2.23 3.31
CA LEU A 46 13.70 1.88 4.27
C LEU A 46 13.32 2.25 5.72
N LYS A 47 13.95 1.59 6.70
CA LYS A 47 13.66 1.67 8.15
C LYS A 47 13.81 3.07 8.78
N ASN A 48 14.54 3.97 8.13
CA ASN A 48 14.83 5.33 8.60
C ASN A 48 13.93 6.37 7.92
N ASN A 49 12.73 5.97 7.49
CA ASN A 49 11.79 6.81 6.76
C ASN A 49 12.38 7.39 5.48
N ILE A 50 13.41 6.78 4.90
CA ILE A 50 13.96 7.15 3.58
C ILE A 50 13.34 6.24 2.52
N PHE A 51 13.07 6.80 1.35
CA PHE A 51 12.75 6.00 0.18
C PHE A 51 13.55 6.44 -1.04
N THR A 52 13.71 5.49 -1.96
CA THR A 52 14.15 5.76 -3.34
C THR A 52 13.09 5.26 -4.30
N ALA A 53 12.97 5.92 -5.43
CA ALA A 53 12.09 5.51 -6.50
C ALA A 53 12.75 5.69 -7.85
N SER A 54 12.49 4.75 -8.75
CA SER A 54 13.10 4.71 -10.08
C SER A 54 12.09 4.26 -11.12
N ASN A 55 12.22 4.80 -12.33
CA ASN A 55 11.38 4.48 -13.47
C ASN A 55 9.88 4.66 -13.17
N LEU A 56 9.54 5.65 -12.32
CA LEU A 56 8.16 5.96 -11.98
C LEU A 56 7.46 6.55 -13.19
N ASN A 57 6.38 5.91 -13.63
CA ASN A 57 5.61 6.35 -14.78
C ASN A 57 4.94 7.70 -14.49
N SER A 58 5.02 8.61 -15.45
CA SER A 58 4.50 9.96 -15.29
C SER A 58 2.98 10.02 -15.10
N GLU A 59 2.25 8.97 -15.48
CA GLU A 59 0.80 8.79 -15.27
C GLU A 59 0.39 8.80 -13.79
N MET A 60 1.31 8.58 -12.86
CA MET A 60 1.01 8.61 -11.42
C MET A 60 1.03 10.03 -10.82
N PHE A 61 1.43 11.03 -11.59
CA PHE A 61 1.57 12.41 -11.12
C PHE A 61 0.53 13.31 -11.78
N HIS A 62 0.02 14.27 -11.02
CA HIS A 62 -0.88 15.32 -11.51
C HIS A 62 -0.13 16.59 -11.95
N ASP A 63 1.21 16.53 -12.10
CA ASP A 63 2.05 17.67 -12.49
C ASP A 63 2.43 17.63 -13.99
N GLY A 64 2.11 18.70 -14.72
CA GLY A 64 2.33 18.79 -16.16
C GLY A 64 3.81 18.73 -16.60
N LYS A 65 4.77 19.08 -15.74
CA LYS A 65 6.21 18.93 -16.05
C LYS A 65 6.63 17.47 -15.99
N LEU A 66 6.14 16.72 -15.00
CA LEU A 66 6.41 15.30 -14.85
C LEU A 66 5.77 14.47 -15.97
N ILE A 67 4.55 14.81 -16.37
CA ILE A 67 3.83 14.15 -17.47
C ILE A 67 4.69 14.09 -18.75
N LYS A 68 5.46 15.15 -19.05
CA LYS A 68 6.32 15.22 -20.25
C LYS A 68 7.52 14.27 -20.23
N LEU A 69 7.95 13.81 -19.06
CA LEU A 69 9.18 13.01 -18.92
C LEU A 69 8.96 11.52 -19.18
N LYS A 70 7.71 11.06 -19.28
CA LYS A 70 7.27 9.64 -19.34
C LYS A 70 7.65 8.81 -18.11
N THR A 71 8.90 8.89 -17.65
CA THR A 71 9.36 8.28 -16.41
C THR A 71 10.25 9.22 -15.61
N THR A 72 10.31 9.04 -14.30
CA THR A 72 11.15 9.85 -13.40
C THR A 72 11.69 9.03 -12.24
N ASP A 73 12.77 9.55 -11.65
CA ASP A 73 13.46 8.97 -10.51
C ASP A 73 13.49 10.00 -9.39
N GLY A 74 13.46 9.54 -8.15
CA GLY A 74 13.48 10.44 -7.00
C GLY A 74 13.85 9.77 -5.70
N GLU A 75 14.10 10.61 -4.70
CA GLU A 75 14.42 10.20 -3.34
C GLU A 75 13.79 11.18 -2.35
N GLY A 76 13.52 10.70 -1.14
CA GLY A 76 12.91 11.52 -0.14
C GLY A 76 12.63 10.77 1.15
N THR A 77 11.59 11.21 1.84
CA THR A 77 11.11 10.57 3.06
C THR A 77 9.72 10.02 2.90
N TRP A 78 9.40 8.96 3.65
CA TRP A 78 8.08 8.36 3.66
C TRP A 78 7.53 8.24 5.08
N GLU A 79 6.21 8.23 5.20
CA GLU A 79 5.50 7.98 6.46
C GLU A 79 4.23 7.16 6.20
N LEU A 80 3.81 6.38 7.18
CA LEU A 80 2.53 5.69 7.18
C LEU A 80 1.48 6.59 7.82
N SER A 81 0.42 6.92 7.08
CA SER A 81 -0.70 7.75 7.55
C SER A 81 -2.02 6.96 7.50
N ASN A 82 -2.97 7.35 8.35
CA ASN A 82 -4.36 6.91 8.27
C ASN A 82 -5.24 8.16 8.24
N GLU A 83 -5.91 8.39 7.11
CA GLU A 83 -6.70 9.60 6.87
C GLU A 83 -8.19 9.29 6.76
N GLY A 84 -8.74 8.47 7.67
CA GLY A 84 -10.18 8.16 7.80
C GLY A 84 -10.83 7.42 6.61
N SER A 85 -10.22 7.50 5.44
CA SER A 85 -10.57 6.91 4.15
C SER A 85 -9.70 5.70 3.82
N GLY A 86 -8.69 5.41 4.65
CA GLY A 86 -7.77 4.31 4.48
C GLY A 86 -6.35 4.64 4.90
N TRP A 87 -5.49 3.63 4.85
CA TRP A 87 -4.06 3.75 5.10
C TRP A 87 -3.31 4.16 3.83
N LYS A 88 -2.32 5.03 3.99
CA LYS A 88 -1.47 5.52 2.89
C LYS A 88 -0.01 5.53 3.28
N VAL A 89 0.84 5.41 2.28
CA VAL A 89 2.26 5.78 2.33
C VAL A 89 2.38 7.19 1.75
N GLU A 90 2.76 8.15 2.58
CA GLU A 90 2.99 9.52 2.13
C GLU A 90 4.43 9.68 1.67
N LEU A 91 4.66 9.74 0.36
CA LEU A 91 5.98 9.94 -0.22
C LEU A 91 6.27 11.43 -0.38
N ARG A 92 7.25 11.93 0.36
CA ARG A 92 7.72 13.32 0.29
C ARG A 92 9.08 13.36 -0.41
N PHE A 93 9.05 13.55 -1.73
CA PHE A 93 10.25 13.67 -2.55
C PHE A 93 11.02 14.94 -2.18
N LYS A 94 12.28 14.77 -1.79
CA LYS A 94 13.24 15.86 -1.62
C LYS A 94 13.90 16.21 -2.95
N LYS A 95 14.14 15.20 -3.78
CA LYS A 95 14.57 15.34 -5.17
C LYS A 95 13.70 14.46 -6.04
N LEU A 96 13.19 15.02 -7.13
CA LEU A 96 12.44 14.30 -8.15
C LEU A 96 12.87 14.85 -9.50
N LYS A 97 13.42 13.99 -10.35
CA LYS A 97 13.95 14.41 -11.65
C LYS A 97 12.84 15.08 -12.46
N GLY A 98 13.09 16.31 -12.92
CA GLY A 98 12.10 17.11 -13.63
C GLY A 98 11.41 18.19 -12.81
N LEU A 99 11.56 18.16 -11.48
CA LEU A 99 11.07 19.21 -10.59
C LEU A 99 12.21 19.80 -9.77
N GLU A 100 12.19 21.12 -9.63
CA GLU A 100 13.15 21.87 -8.80
C GLU A 100 12.72 21.95 -7.33
N LYS A 101 11.44 21.67 -7.05
CA LYS A 101 10.85 21.70 -5.72
C LYS A 101 10.49 20.28 -5.29
N GLY A 102 10.39 20.09 -3.97
CA GLY A 102 9.88 18.85 -3.41
C GLY A 102 8.46 18.56 -3.88
N TYR A 103 8.10 17.27 -3.93
CA TYR A 103 6.80 16.79 -4.38
C TYR A 103 6.22 15.83 -3.35
N HIS A 104 4.92 15.93 -3.10
CA HIS A 104 4.22 15.02 -2.19
C HIS A 104 3.28 14.14 -2.99
N LEU A 105 3.42 12.82 -2.80
CA LEU A 105 2.63 11.80 -3.48
C LEU A 105 2.03 10.84 -2.43
N PRO A 106 0.71 10.91 -2.17
CA PRO A 106 0.02 9.91 -1.38
C PRO A 106 -0.14 8.61 -2.18
N VAL A 107 0.31 7.49 -1.61
CA VAL A 107 0.17 6.15 -2.19
C VAL A 107 -0.74 5.31 -1.31
N ASN A 108 -1.87 4.86 -1.85
CA ASN A 108 -2.86 4.10 -1.10
C ASN A 108 -2.37 2.67 -0.82
N ILE A 109 -2.78 2.14 0.33
CA ILE A 109 -2.51 0.75 0.71
C ILE A 109 -3.80 -0.06 0.52
N SER A 110 -3.72 -1.15 -0.24
CA SER A 110 -4.76 -2.18 -0.29
C SER A 110 -4.31 -3.42 0.46
N GLU A 111 -5.20 -4.06 1.20
CA GLU A 111 -4.97 -5.36 1.82
C GLU A 111 -5.66 -6.46 1.01
N ARG A 112 -4.96 -7.57 0.77
CA ARG A 112 -5.49 -8.76 0.10
C ARG A 112 -4.92 -10.02 0.75
N PHE A 113 -5.75 -10.75 1.49
CA PHE A 113 -5.40 -12.03 2.12
C PHE A 113 -4.13 -11.99 2.99
N GLY A 114 -3.91 -10.91 3.73
CA GLY A 114 -2.71 -10.73 4.57
C GLY A 114 -1.51 -10.11 3.85
N ASP A 115 -1.59 -9.93 2.53
CA ASP A 115 -0.60 -9.16 1.77
C ASP A 115 -1.07 -7.73 1.53
N TYR A 116 -0.10 -6.81 1.46
CA TYR A 116 -0.37 -5.42 1.11
C TYR A 116 0.04 -5.16 -0.35
N GLY A 117 -0.73 -4.31 -1.01
CA GLY A 117 -0.43 -3.71 -2.31
C GLY A 117 -0.39 -2.20 -2.18
N LEU A 118 0.46 -1.54 -2.97
CA LEU A 118 0.50 -0.08 -3.05
C LEU A 118 -0.11 0.39 -4.36
N PHE A 119 -0.87 1.48 -4.36
CA PHE A 119 -1.40 2.02 -5.61
C PHE A 119 -1.71 3.53 -5.57
N VAL A 120 -1.70 4.13 -6.75
CA VAL A 120 -2.14 5.50 -7.00
C VAL A 120 -3.30 5.47 -8.00
N TRP A 121 -4.35 6.24 -7.77
CA TRP A 121 -5.46 6.36 -8.72
C TRP A 121 -5.01 7.13 -9.96
N LYS A 122 -5.40 6.63 -11.14
CA LYS A 122 -5.18 7.32 -12.41
C LYS A 122 -6.42 8.17 -12.72
N GLY A 123 -6.41 9.41 -12.21
CA GLY A 123 -7.56 10.30 -12.35
C GLY A 123 -8.66 9.95 -11.34
N ASP A 124 -9.89 9.76 -11.82
CA ASP A 124 -11.07 9.53 -10.97
C ASP A 124 -11.03 8.14 -10.30
N PRO A 125 -11.06 8.06 -8.96
CA PRO A 125 -11.15 6.80 -8.23
C PRO A 125 -12.34 5.91 -8.65
N ASP A 126 -13.47 6.50 -9.04
CA ASP A 126 -14.68 5.77 -9.42
C ASP A 126 -14.52 5.00 -10.74
N SER A 127 -13.51 5.37 -11.55
CA SER A 127 -13.17 4.64 -12.78
C SER A 127 -12.49 3.29 -12.53
N GLY A 128 -12.02 3.03 -11.31
CA GLY A 128 -11.27 1.81 -10.95
C GLY A 128 -9.86 1.75 -11.55
N ASN A 129 -9.42 2.75 -12.29
CA ASN A 129 -8.11 2.76 -12.94
C ASN A 129 -7.01 3.16 -11.95
N ARG A 130 -6.09 2.23 -11.69
CA ARG A 130 -4.99 2.45 -10.75
C ARG A 130 -3.64 2.05 -11.32
N TYR A 131 -2.62 2.76 -10.88
CA TYR A 131 -1.21 2.38 -11.02
C TYR A 131 -0.81 1.61 -9.76
N SER A 132 -0.44 0.34 -9.88
CA SER A 132 -0.25 -0.56 -8.74
C SER A 132 1.17 -1.09 -8.65
N PHE A 133 1.63 -1.33 -7.43
CA PHE A 133 2.90 -1.96 -7.11
C PHE A 133 2.66 -3.19 -6.25
N GLU A 134 3.47 -4.21 -6.50
CA GLU A 134 3.51 -5.44 -5.73
C GLU A 134 4.84 -5.52 -4.98
N LYS A 135 4.80 -6.08 -3.77
CA LYS A 135 6.00 -6.28 -2.98
C LYS A 135 6.90 -7.32 -3.64
N ARG A 136 8.20 -7.05 -3.72
CA ARG A 136 9.23 -7.98 -4.18
C ARG A 136 9.98 -8.55 -2.97
N SER A 137 10.33 -9.82 -3.07
CA SER A 137 10.98 -10.61 -2.01
C SER A 137 12.46 -10.82 -2.26
N ASP A 138 13.13 -9.88 -2.93
CA ASP A 138 14.56 -9.97 -3.28
C ASP A 138 15.49 -10.05 -2.06
#